data_AF-A0A7C6XVA7-F1
#
_entry.id   AF-A0A7C6XVA7-F1
#
_cell.length_a   1.000
_cell.length_b   1.000
_cell.length_c   1.000
_cell.angle_alpha   90.00
_cell.angle_beta   90.00
_cell.angle_gamma   90.00
#
_symmetry.space_group_name_H-M   'P 1'
#
loop_
_entity.id
_entity.type
_entity.pdbx_description
1 polymer ?
#
loop_
_entity_poly.entity_id
_entity_poly.type
_entity_poly.pdbx_seq_one_letter_code
_entity_poly.pdbx_strand_id
1 'polypeptide(L)'
;MRRYASAYKKAIVESIKEEGLSTVGTARAEKIPLKTLEKWITAYNKDPHCFDPKPASLNDEIRELRQKIANLNRQKAVLKKQLDEKLLEKEELKKAKADNQ
;
A
#
# COMPACT_ATOMS: atom_id res chain seq x y z
N MET A 1 -19.09 -7.17 -1.50
CA MET A 1 -19.29 -5.70 -1.58
C MET A 1 -18.14 -5.11 -2.39
N ARG A 2 -18.42 -4.46 -3.53
CA ARG A 2 -17.36 -3.88 -4.39
C ARG A 2 -16.71 -2.70 -3.65
N ARG A 3 -15.39 -2.72 -3.49
CA ARG A 3 -14.63 -1.60 -2.91
C ARG A 3 -14.13 -0.71 -4.04
N TYR A 4 -14.32 0.59 -3.90
CA TYR A 4 -13.82 1.59 -4.83
C TYR A 4 -12.73 2.41 -4.13
N ALA A 5 -11.64 2.69 -4.85
CA ALA A 5 -10.56 3.53 -4.34
C ALA A 5 -11.08 4.94 -4.01
N SER A 6 -10.52 5.58 -2.97
CA SER A 6 -10.97 6.91 -2.54
C SER A 6 -10.78 7.96 -3.63
N ALA A 7 -9.61 7.94 -4.28
CA ALA A 7 -9.29 8.83 -5.41
C ALA A 7 -10.30 8.69 -6.57
N TYR A 8 -10.75 7.47 -6.87
CA TYR A 8 -11.75 7.23 -7.90
C TYR A 8 -13.12 7.81 -7.53
N LYS A 9 -13.55 7.64 -6.26
CA LYS A 9 -14.80 8.25 -5.79
C LYS A 9 -14.76 9.77 -5.88
N LYS A 10 -13.61 10.36 -5.51
CA LYS A 10 -13.38 11.80 -5.56
C LYS A 10 -13.54 12.34 -6.98
N ALA A 11 -12.80 11.79 -7.95
CA ALA A 11 -12.85 12.21 -9.34
C ALA A 11 -14.28 12.17 -9.93
N ILE A 12 -15.01 11.08 -9.68
CA ILE A 12 -16.39 10.95 -10.18
C ILE A 12 -17.33 12.01 -9.59
N VAL A 13 -17.22 12.28 -8.29
CA VAL A 13 -18.10 13.27 -7.64
C VAL A 13 -17.71 14.69 -8.04
N GLU A 14 -16.42 14.98 -8.19
CA GLU A 14 -15.93 16.27 -8.70
C GLU A 14 -16.45 16.55 -10.11
N SER A 15 -16.34 15.61 -11.05
CA SER A 15 -16.90 15.82 -12.41
C SER A 15 -18.42 16.02 -12.40
N ILE A 16 -19.16 15.41 -11.47
CA ILE A 16 -20.60 15.67 -11.32
C ILE A 16 -20.88 17.07 -10.74
N LYS A 17 -20.07 17.51 -9.78
CA LYS A 17 -20.30 18.77 -9.04
C LYS A 17 -19.74 20.00 -9.72
N GLU A 18 -18.61 19.88 -10.40
CA GLU A 18 -17.87 20.97 -11.02
C GLU A 18 -18.15 21.07 -12.52
N GLU A 19 -18.20 19.93 -13.22
CA GLU A 19 -18.48 19.90 -14.67
C GLU A 19 -19.98 19.72 -14.99
N GLY A 20 -20.83 19.51 -13.97
CA GLY A 20 -22.28 19.43 -14.11
C GLY A 20 -22.78 18.15 -14.79
N LEU A 21 -22.00 17.06 -14.73
CA LEU A 21 -22.40 15.79 -15.35
C LEU A 21 -23.67 15.19 -14.72
N SER A 22 -24.47 14.52 -15.55
CA SER A 22 -25.66 13.81 -15.09
C SER A 22 -25.28 12.63 -14.19
N THR A 23 -25.74 12.63 -12.94
CA THR A 23 -25.56 11.52 -11.99
C THR A 23 -26.00 10.17 -12.56
N VAL A 24 -27.14 10.14 -13.28
CA VAL A 24 -27.66 8.90 -13.90
C VAL A 24 -26.79 8.47 -15.08
N GLY A 25 -26.33 9.42 -15.89
CA GLY A 25 -25.42 9.17 -17.01
C GLY A 25 -24.10 8.58 -16.53
N THR A 26 -23.47 9.22 -15.54
CA THR A 26 -22.20 8.76 -14.95
C THR A 26 -22.35 7.41 -14.27
N ALA A 27 -23.44 7.16 -13.54
CA ALA A 27 -23.70 5.84 -12.93
C ALA A 27 -23.73 4.70 -13.96
N ARG A 28 -24.35 4.95 -15.13
CA ARG A 28 -24.41 3.97 -16.23
C ARG A 28 -23.05 3.78 -16.90
N ALA A 29 -22.35 4.87 -17.22
CA ALA A 29 -21.04 4.84 -17.88
C ALA A 29 -20.02 4.07 -17.04
N GLU A 30 -19.93 4.41 -15.76
CA GLU A 30 -18.98 3.83 -14.82
C GLU A 30 -19.43 2.50 -14.20
N LYS A 31 -20.63 2.02 -14.57
CA LYS A 31 -21.24 0.80 -14.04
C LYS A 31 -21.30 0.80 -12.50
N ILE A 32 -21.61 1.95 -11.92
CA ILE A 32 -21.79 2.16 -10.48
C ILE A 32 -23.30 2.13 -10.19
N PRO A 33 -23.78 1.36 -9.19
CA PRO A 33 -25.17 1.44 -8.79
C PRO A 33 -25.55 2.89 -8.43
N LEU A 34 -26.65 3.41 -8.99
CA LEU A 34 -27.07 4.80 -8.79
C LEU A 34 -27.13 5.17 -7.30
N LYS A 35 -27.66 4.28 -6.46
CA LYS A 35 -27.75 4.50 -5.02
C LYS A 35 -26.40 4.59 -4.31
N THR A 36 -25.36 3.95 -4.86
CA THR A 36 -23.99 4.07 -4.37
C THR A 36 -23.41 5.44 -4.71
N LEU A 37 -23.63 5.92 -5.94
CA LEU A 37 -23.16 7.22 -6.38
C LEU A 37 -23.85 8.37 -5.64
N GLU A 38 -25.17 8.30 -5.43
CA GLU A 38 -25.92 9.26 -4.61
C GLU A 38 -25.36 9.39 -3.19
N LYS A 39 -24.94 8.26 -2.58
CA LYS A 39 -24.32 8.27 -1.25
C LYS A 39 -22.97 8.98 -1.27
N TRP A 40 -22.18 8.83 -2.34
CA TRP A 40 -20.90 9.52 -2.46
C TRP A 40 -21.09 11.03 -2.63
N ILE A 41 -22.02 11.45 -3.49
CA ILE A 41 -22.38 12.86 -3.65
C ILE A 41 -22.89 13.45 -2.33
N THR A 42 -23.72 12.70 -1.60
CA THR A 42 -24.22 13.14 -0.28
C THR A 42 -23.09 13.30 0.73
N ALA A 43 -22.11 12.39 0.74
CA ALA A 43 -20.95 12.50 1.61
C ALA A 43 -20.09 13.72 1.25
N TYR A 44 -19.83 13.92 -0.04
CA TYR A 44 -19.06 15.07 -0.55
C TYR A 44 -19.71 16.41 -0.25
N ASN A 45 -21.03 16.52 -0.40
CA ASN A 45 -21.77 17.74 -0.05
C ASN A 45 -21.70 18.08 1.44
N LYS A 46 -21.46 17.08 2.32
CA LYS A 46 -21.27 17.30 3.76
C LYS A 46 -19.83 17.67 4.10
N ASP A 47 -18.88 17.02 3.43
CA ASP A 47 -17.44 17.22 3.60
C ASP A 47 -16.75 17.01 2.24
N PRO A 48 -16.33 18.08 1.55
CA PRO A 48 -15.64 17.99 0.26
C PRO A 48 -14.33 17.19 0.32
N HIS A 49 -13.72 17.10 1.51
CA HIS A 49 -12.47 16.38 1.74
C HIS A 49 -12.69 14.92 2.18
N CYS A 50 -13.94 14.42 2.20
CA CYS A 50 -14.24 13.09 2.72
C CYS A 50 -13.58 11.93 1.93
N PHE A 51 -13.16 12.18 0.70
CA PHE A 51 -12.43 11.23 -0.14
C PHE A 51 -10.94 11.50 -0.23
N ASP A 52 -10.45 12.56 0.40
CA ASP A 52 -9.03 12.85 0.41
C ASP A 52 -8.27 11.72 1.10
N PRO A 53 -7.08 11.37 0.60
CA PRO A 53 -6.20 10.51 1.36
C PRO A 53 -6.01 11.17 2.72
N LYS A 54 -6.39 10.45 3.79
CA LYS A 54 -6.15 10.96 5.13
C LYS A 54 -4.67 11.33 5.21
N PRO A 55 -4.32 12.52 5.71
CA PRO A 55 -2.92 12.79 6.01
C PRO A 55 -2.45 11.62 6.87
N ALA A 56 -1.35 10.98 6.46
CA ALA A 56 -0.77 9.89 7.23
C ALA A 56 -0.62 10.44 8.65
N SER A 57 -1.39 9.90 9.60
CA SER A 57 -1.25 10.37 10.96
C SER A 57 0.18 10.04 11.39
N LEU A 58 0.76 10.82 12.30
CA LEU A 58 2.07 10.49 12.88
C LEU A 58 2.09 9.02 13.37
N ASN A 59 0.95 8.50 13.83
CA ASN A 59 0.78 7.09 14.21
C ASN A 59 0.86 6.11 13.04
N ASP A 60 0.30 6.44 11.86
CA ASP A 60 0.42 5.62 10.66
C ASP A 60 1.88 5.56 10.18
N GLU A 61 2.57 6.71 10.18
CA GLU A 61 4.00 6.78 9.82
C GLU A 61 4.86 6.00 10.82
N ILE A 62 4.63 6.16 12.13
CA ILE A 62 5.28 5.37 13.18
C ILE A 62 5.04 3.87 12.96
N ARG A 63 3.82 3.46 12.59
CA ARG A 63 3.49 2.06 12.32
C ARG A 63 4.27 1.54 11.10
N GLU A 64 4.31 2.29 10.01
CA GLU A 64 5.06 1.91 8.81
C GLU A 64 6.57 1.80 9.07
N LEU A 65 7.14 2.78 9.78
CA LEU A 65 8.55 2.77 10.16
C LEU A 65 8.88 1.56 11.05
N ARG A 66 8.03 1.25 12.04
CA ARG A 66 8.19 0.04 12.87
C ARG A 66 8.17 -1.24 12.05
N GLN A 67 7.26 -1.34 11.08
CA GLN A 67 7.19 -2.50 10.19
C GLN A 67 8.45 -2.62 9.32
N LYS A 68 8.97 -1.50 8.80
CA LYS A 68 10.19 -1.46 8.02
C LYS A 68 11.41 -1.90 8.83
N ILE A 69 11.55 -1.40 10.06
CA ILE A 69 12.61 -1.81 11.00
C ILE A 69 12.53 -3.32 11.28
N ALA A 70 11.33 -3.84 11.56
CA ALA A 70 11.14 -5.27 11.82
C ALA A 70 11.56 -6.14 10.62
N ASN A 71 11.19 -5.73 9.41
CA ASN A 71 11.56 -6.44 8.18
C ASN A 71 13.08 -6.39 7.92
N LEU A 72 13.71 -5.22 8.09
CA LEU A 72 15.15 -5.07 7.93
C LEU A 72 15.93 -5.91 8.95
N ASN A 73 15.47 -5.96 10.20
CA ASN A 73 16.10 -6.79 11.22
C ASN A 73 16.00 -8.29 10.90
N ARG A 74 14.87 -8.76 10.36
CA ARG A 74 14.72 -10.14 9.89
C ARG A 74 15.68 -10.45 8.74
N GLN A 75 15.75 -9.58 7.73
CA GLN A 75 16.67 -9.74 6.61
C GLN A 75 18.13 -9.76 7.08
N LYS A 76 18.52 -8.84 7.97
CA LYS A 76 19.85 -8.80 8.56
C LYS A 76 20.20 -10.10 9.27
N ALA A 77 19.27 -10.69 10.02
CA ALA A 77 19.49 -11.96 10.70
C ALA A 77 19.72 -13.13 9.72
N VAL A 78 18.96 -13.18 8.63
CA VAL A 78 19.14 -14.20 7.58
C VAL A 78 20.50 -14.04 6.90
N LEU A 79 20.84 -12.83 6.46
CA LEU A 79 22.12 -12.56 5.81
C LEU A 79 23.31 -12.87 6.70
N LYS A 80 23.20 -12.57 8.01
CA LYS A 80 24.25 -12.90 8.98
C LYS A 80 24.49 -14.41 9.06
N LYS A 81 23.42 -15.22 9.15
CA LYS A 81 23.54 -16.68 9.16
C LYS A 81 24.19 -17.22 7.89
N GLN A 82 23.76 -16.73 6.72
CA GLN A 82 24.34 -17.14 5.44
C GLN A 82 25.84 -16.78 5.35
N LEU A 83 26.23 -15.63 5.90
CA LEU A 83 27.63 -15.24 5.96
C LEU A 83 28.43 -16.19 6.87
N ASP A 84 27.91 -16.49 8.05
CA ASP A 84 28.55 -17.40 9.01
C ASP A 84 28.73 -18.81 8.41
N GLU A 85 27.71 -19.34 7.73
CA GLU A 85 27.77 -20.62 7.00
C GLU A 85 28.85 -20.62 5.91
N LYS A 86 28.93 -19.53 5.11
CA LYS A 86 29.94 -19.40 4.05
C LYS A 86 31.36 -19.28 4.59
N LEU A 87 31.54 -18.66 5.75
CA LEU A 87 32.85 -18.61 6.42
C LEU A 87 33.28 -20.00 6.89
N LEU A 88 32.36 -20.79 7.45
CA LEU A 88 32.64 -22.16 7.89
C LEU A 88 33.08 -23.05 6.71
N GLU A 89 32.31 -23.03 5.62
CA GLU A 89 32.61 -23.77 4.38
C GLU A 89 33.99 -23.40 3.83
N LYS A 90 34.35 -22.11 3.86
CA LYS A 90 35.66 -21.63 3.42
C LYS A 90 36.80 -22.15 4.29
N GLU A 91 36.63 -22.22 5.60
CA GLU A 91 37.65 -22.76 6.51
C GLU A 91 37.82 -24.27 6.35
N GLU A 92 36.74 -25.02 6.13
CA GLU A 92 36.80 -26.46 5.84
C GLU A 92 37.55 -26.73 4.54
N LEU A 93 37.27 -25.98 3.48
CA LEU A 93 37.97 -26.09 2.19
C LEU A 93 39.47 -25.77 2.30
N LYS A 94 39.86 -24.82 3.17
CA LYS A 94 41.27 -24.52 3.42
C LYS A 94 41.98 -25.69 4.09
N LYS A 95 41.37 -26.31 5.10
CA LYS A 95 41.94 -27.48 5.80
C LYS A 95 42.11 -28.66 4.86
N ALA A 96 41.07 -29.00 4.09
CA ALA A 96 41.12 -30.10 3.13
C ALA A 96 42.19 -29.92 2.03
N LYS A 97 42.53 -28.66 1.68
CA LYS A 97 43.63 -28.37 0.76
C LYS A 97 45.00 -28.50 1.41
N ALA A 98 45.13 -28.15 2.69
CA ALA A 98 46.37 -28.30 3.44
C ALA A 98 46.70 -29.78 3.73
N ASP A 99 45.69 -30.62 3.94
CA ASP A 99 45.87 -32.06 4.23
C ASP A 99 46.21 -32.90 2.97
N ASN A 100 45.98 -32.36 1.77
CA ASN A 100 46.24 -33.02 0.48
C ASN A 100 47.54 -32.56 -0.21
N GLN A 101 48.39 -31.81 0.49
CA GLN A 101 49.63 -31.21 -0.03
C GLN A 101 50.85 -31.70 0.76
#